data_AF-A0A943GHV5-F1
#
_entry.id   AF-A0A943GHV5-F1
#
_cell.length_a   1.000
_cell.length_b   1.000
_cell.length_c   1.000
_cell.angle_alpha   90.00
_cell.angle_beta   90.00
_cell.angle_gamma   90.00
#
_symmetry.space_group_name_H-M   'P 1'
#
loop_
_entity.id
_entity.type
_entity.pdbx_description
1 polymer ?
#
loop_
_entity_poly.entity_id
_entity_poly.type
_entity_poly.pdbx_seq_one_letter_code
_entity_poly.pdbx_strand_id
1 'polypeptide(L)'
;MIKTTMEIRDCGTLEVSDIIFDTDSIRVFMDFLDISSELISNVAEAIEKSKIEYSKNMKEYNREFGRNHPINWSNAPVVICFCGLLVTLKNHSINYSINVGYEDAKNPFMENFDCEFDIDLSKYEPEIKKTILKILIDKFF
;
A
#
# COMPACT_ATOMS: atom_id res chain seq x y z
N MET A 1 9.65 12.51 -17.84
CA MET A 1 8.42 11.80 -17.45
C MET A 1 7.47 12.85 -16.88
N ILE A 2 6.23 12.96 -17.37
CA ILE A 2 5.24 13.86 -16.77
C ILE A 2 4.88 13.28 -15.41
N LYS A 3 5.23 14.01 -14.34
CA LYS A 3 4.81 13.67 -12.98
C LYS A 3 3.37 14.14 -12.81
N THR A 4 2.44 13.22 -12.58
CA THR A 4 1.04 13.57 -12.31
C THR A 4 0.81 13.48 -10.82
N THR A 5 0.63 14.64 -10.20
CA THR A 5 0.36 14.78 -8.77
C THR A 5 -1.12 15.02 -8.50
N MET A 6 -1.60 14.51 -7.37
CA MET A 6 -2.96 14.72 -6.87
C MET A 6 -2.90 15.09 -5.39
N GLU A 7 -3.79 15.98 -4.96
CA GLU A 7 -3.97 16.29 -3.54
C GLU A 7 -5.32 15.73 -3.08
N ILE A 8 -5.30 14.88 -2.06
CA ILE A 8 -6.50 14.37 -1.39
C ILE A 8 -6.39 14.78 0.07
N ARG A 9 -7.29 15.66 0.54
CA ARG A 9 -7.21 16.23 1.90
C ARG A 9 -7.04 15.19 3.01
N ASP A 10 -7.70 14.03 2.88
CA ASP A 10 -7.67 12.98 3.91
C ASP A 10 -6.43 12.09 3.82
N CYS A 11 -5.71 12.10 2.69
CA CYS A 11 -4.58 11.21 2.46
C CYS A 11 -3.24 11.97 2.38
N GLY A 12 -3.20 13.10 1.68
CA GLY A 12 -2.00 13.89 1.43
C GLY A 12 -1.77 14.14 -0.07
N THR A 13 -0.51 14.32 -0.45
CA THR A 13 -0.11 14.52 -1.85
C THR A 13 0.39 13.21 -2.44
N LEU A 14 -0.16 12.83 -3.59
CA LEU A 14 0.09 11.57 -4.27
C LEU A 14 0.77 11.82 -5.62
N GLU A 15 1.69 10.93 -6.01
CA GLU A 15 2.28 10.87 -7.35
C GLU A 15 2.06 9.47 -7.94
N VAL A 16 1.58 9.39 -9.18
CA VAL A 16 1.40 8.07 -9.82
C VAL A 16 2.73 7.43 -10.15
N SER A 17 2.96 6.25 -9.56
CA SER A 17 4.20 5.51 -9.63
C SER A 17 4.12 4.38 -10.65
N ASP A 18 3.07 3.55 -10.55
CA ASP A 18 2.93 2.37 -11.38
C ASP A 18 1.47 2.11 -11.85
N ILE A 19 1.34 1.44 -12.98
CA ILE A 19 0.07 0.99 -13.56
C ILE A 19 0.23 -0.47 -13.99
N ILE A 20 -0.53 -1.35 -13.35
CA ILE A 20 -0.54 -2.78 -13.61
C ILE A 20 -1.86 -3.13 -14.30
N PHE A 21 -1.77 -3.73 -15.48
CA PHE A 21 -2.91 -4.31 -16.18
C PHE A 21 -2.95 -5.80 -15.86
N ASP A 22 -3.98 -6.22 -15.14
CA ASP A 22 -4.29 -7.62 -14.88
C ASP A 22 -5.42 -8.08 -15.83
N THR A 23 -5.68 -9.39 -15.84
CA THR A 23 -6.64 -10.06 -16.72
C THR A 23 -8.04 -9.44 -16.64
N ASP A 24 -8.47 -8.99 -15.45
CA ASP A 24 -9.80 -8.43 -15.22
C ASP A 24 -9.81 -7.11 -14.42
N SER A 25 -8.64 -6.49 -14.23
CA SER A 25 -8.53 -5.24 -13.48
C SER A 25 -7.37 -4.35 -13.93
N ILE A 26 -7.50 -3.06 -13.62
CA ILE A 26 -6.38 -2.12 -13.70
C ILE A 26 -6.06 -1.69 -12.27
N ARG A 27 -4.81 -1.86 -11.86
CA ARG A 27 -4.30 -1.41 -10.57
C ARG A 27 -3.39 -0.22 -10.81
N VAL A 28 -3.65 0.89 -10.12
CA VAL A 28 -2.82 2.09 -10.16
C VAL A 28 -2.23 2.30 -8.79
N PHE A 29 -0.91 2.31 -8.70
CA PHE A 29 -0.20 2.58 -7.47
C PHE A 29 0.30 4.03 -7.46
N MET A 30 -0.03 4.75 -6.40
CA MET A 30 0.31 6.16 -6.22
C MET A 30 1.11 6.32 -4.93
N ASP A 31 2.36 6.76 -5.06
CA ASP A 31 3.23 7.02 -3.93
C ASP A 31 2.79 8.28 -3.19
N PHE A 32 2.89 8.26 -1.86
CA PHE A 32 2.73 9.48 -1.08
C PHE A 32 4.00 10.34 -1.14
N LEU A 33 3.85 11.58 -1.61
CA LEU A 33 4.85 12.64 -1.44
C LEU A 33 4.77 13.27 -0.05
N ASP A 34 3.56 13.31 0.50
CA ASP A 34 3.26 13.72 1.87
C ASP A 34 2.03 12.94 2.36
N ILE A 35 1.99 12.60 3.64
CA ILE A 35 0.92 11.80 4.25
C ILE A 35 0.22 12.65 5.32
N SER A 36 -1.11 12.66 5.30
CA SER A 36 -1.91 13.32 6.32
C SER A 36 -1.63 12.73 7.72
N SER A 37 -1.67 13.56 8.75
CA SER A 37 -1.43 13.11 10.13
C SER A 37 -2.42 12.02 10.58
N GLU A 38 -3.66 12.08 10.08
CA GLU A 38 -4.68 11.07 10.35
C GLU A 38 -4.32 9.73 9.71
N LEU A 39 -3.87 9.74 8.45
CA LEU A 39 -3.48 8.53 7.76
C LEU A 39 -2.20 7.90 8.35
N ILE A 40 -1.25 8.70 8.85
CA ILE A 40 -0.06 8.18 9.55
C ILE A 40 -0.45 7.30 10.74
N SER A 41 -1.45 7.72 11.53
CA SER A 41 -1.92 6.93 12.68
C SER A 41 -2.53 5.60 12.23
N ASN A 42 -3.35 5.61 11.17
CA ASN A 42 -3.98 4.41 10.63
C ASN A 42 -2.93 3.44 10.06
N VAL A 43 -1.91 3.95 9.36
CA VAL A 43 -0.78 3.16 8.86
C VAL A 43 -0.03 2.49 10.02
N ALA A 44 0.28 3.24 11.09
CA ALA A 44 0.96 2.67 12.25
C ALA A 44 0.13 1.56 12.91
N GLU A 45 -1.18 1.74 13.07
CA GLU A 45 -2.06 0.71 13.62
C GLU A 45 -2.14 -0.53 12.71
N ALA A 46 -2.23 -0.34 11.39
CA ALA A 46 -2.24 -1.43 10.43
C ALA A 46 -0.94 -2.25 10.45
N ILE A 47 0.21 -1.57 10.55
CA ILE A 47 1.53 -2.22 10.69
C ILE A 47 1.56 -3.11 11.94
N GLU A 48 1.13 -2.61 13.11
CA GLU A 48 1.18 -3.40 14.34
C GLU A 48 0.26 -4.64 14.28
N LYS A 49 -0.92 -4.52 13.66
CA LYS A 49 -1.80 -5.69 13.40
C LYS A 49 -1.14 -6.68 12.44
N SER A 50 -0.57 -6.17 11.35
CA SER A 50 0.10 -6.94 10.32
C SER A 50 1.32 -7.70 10.86
N LYS A 51 2.09 -7.11 11.78
CA LYS A 51 3.21 -7.78 12.47
C LYS A 51 2.77 -9.01 13.24
N ILE A 52 1.65 -8.91 13.97
CA ILE A 52 1.09 -10.02 14.76
C ILE A 52 0.68 -11.16 13.82
N GLU A 53 0.00 -10.84 12.73
CA GLU A 53 -0.43 -11.82 11.73
C GLU A 53 0.76 -12.49 11.04
N TYR A 54 1.76 -11.70 10.62
CA TYR A 54 3.01 -12.21 10.06
C TYR A 54 3.67 -13.22 11.01
N SER A 55 3.87 -12.85 12.28
CA SER A 55 4.50 -13.71 13.28
C SER A 55 3.75 -15.02 13.47
N LYS A 56 2.40 -14.97 13.43
CA LYS A 56 1.56 -16.16 13.51
C LYS A 56 1.73 -17.06 12.27
N ASN A 57 1.59 -16.49 11.08
CA ASN A 57 1.67 -17.23 9.81
C ASN A 57 3.07 -17.84 9.62
N MET A 58 4.12 -17.09 9.94
CA MET A 58 5.50 -17.57 9.82
C MET A 58 5.83 -18.66 10.85
N LYS A 59 5.27 -18.59 12.06
CA LYS A 59 5.39 -19.67 13.06
C LYS A 59 4.71 -20.95 12.59
N GLU A 60 3.55 -20.86 11.95
CA GLU A 60 2.84 -22.00 11.38
C GLU A 60 3.64 -22.60 10.20
N TYR A 61 4.11 -21.77 9.27
CA TYR A 61 4.96 -22.16 8.16
C TYR A 61 6.25 -22.86 8.62
N ASN A 62 6.96 -22.28 9.60
CA ASN A 62 8.16 -22.88 10.18
C ASN A 62 7.90 -24.29 10.73
N ARG A 63 6.78 -24.47 11.43
CA ARG A 63 6.38 -25.77 11.99
C ARG A 63 6.04 -26.79 10.90
N GLU A 64 5.29 -26.37 9.88
CA GLU A 64 4.83 -27.25 8.79
C GLU A 64 5.98 -27.73 7.91
N PHE A 65 6.91 -26.82 7.58
CA PHE A 65 7.98 -27.10 6.61
C PHE A 65 9.36 -27.32 7.24
N GLY A 66 9.46 -27.39 8.57
CA GLY A 66 10.72 -27.57 9.29
C GLY A 66 11.72 -26.43 9.05
N ARG A 67 11.20 -25.20 8.89
CA ARG A 67 12.00 -23.99 8.65
C ARG A 67 12.24 -23.23 9.95
N ASN A 68 13.14 -22.27 9.90
CA ASN A 68 13.49 -21.42 11.05
C ASN A 68 13.59 -19.95 10.64
N HIS A 69 12.58 -19.47 9.91
CA HIS A 69 12.46 -18.05 9.59
C HIS A 69 12.26 -17.23 10.87
N PRO A 70 12.79 -16.00 10.92
CA PRO A 70 12.52 -15.08 12.02
C PRO A 70 11.00 -14.87 12.22
N ILE A 71 10.56 -14.80 13.48
CA ILE A 71 9.15 -14.58 13.86
C ILE A 71 8.95 -13.44 14.87
N ASN A 72 10.03 -12.88 15.40
CA ASN A 72 9.96 -11.85 16.45
C ASN A 72 10.40 -10.52 15.86
N TRP A 73 9.51 -9.54 15.91
CA TRP A 73 9.82 -8.14 15.59
C TRP A 73 10.61 -7.51 16.73
N SER A 74 11.51 -6.59 16.40
CA SER A 74 12.16 -5.74 17.39
C SER A 74 11.18 -4.70 17.93
N ASN A 75 11.52 -4.10 19.08
CA ASN A 75 10.75 -2.98 19.64
C ASN A 75 11.08 -1.64 18.94
N ALA A 76 11.94 -1.64 17.92
CA ALA A 76 12.24 -0.44 17.15
C ALA A 76 11.10 -0.13 16.17
N PRO A 77 10.86 1.14 15.82
CA PRO A 77 10.01 1.49 14.69
C PRO A 77 10.49 0.76 13.43
N VAL A 78 9.55 0.30 12.60
CA VAL A 78 9.88 -0.33 11.33
C VAL A 78 10.48 0.68 10.37
N VAL A 79 11.27 0.19 9.41
CA VAL A 79 11.68 0.96 8.26
C VAL A 79 10.60 0.79 7.20
N ILE A 80 9.90 1.87 6.85
CA ILE A 80 8.92 1.86 5.76
C ILE A 80 9.70 1.88 4.44
N CYS A 81 9.55 0.82 3.65
CA CYS A 81 10.16 0.68 2.33
C CYS A 81 9.33 1.41 1.27
N PHE A 82 8.00 1.34 1.38
CA PHE A 82 7.07 2.10 0.56
C PHE A 82 5.73 2.28 1.30
N CYS A 83 4.99 3.33 0.96
CA CYS A 83 3.63 3.56 1.41
C CYS A 83 2.89 4.34 0.32
N GLY A 84 1.79 3.78 -0.17
CA GLY A 84 1.05 4.37 -1.28
C GLY A 84 -0.42 4.01 -1.29
N LEU A 85 -1.18 4.75 -2.09
CA LEU A 85 -2.55 4.45 -2.43
C LEU A 85 -2.57 3.46 -3.60
N LEU A 86 -3.20 2.32 -3.39
CA LEU A 86 -3.55 1.38 -4.42
C LEU A 86 -5.01 1.60 -4.84
N VAL A 87 -5.21 1.94 -6.11
CA VAL A 87 -6.53 2.06 -6.72
C VAL A 87 -6.77 0.87 -7.63
N THR A 88 -7.79 0.07 -7.34
CA THR A 88 -8.15 -1.10 -8.15
C THR A 88 -9.46 -0.85 -8.88
N LEU A 89 -9.40 -0.85 -10.22
CA LEU A 89 -10.54 -0.74 -11.11
C LEU A 89 -10.92 -2.15 -11.61
N LYS A 90 -12.09 -2.67 -11.22
CA LYS A 90 -12.55 -4.02 -11.58
C LYS A 90 -14.05 -4.04 -11.79
N ASN A 91 -14.54 -4.59 -12.91
CA ASN A 91 -15.99 -4.79 -13.15
C ASN A 91 -16.89 -3.57 -12.82
N HIS A 92 -16.45 -2.36 -13.18
CA HIS A 92 -17.11 -1.07 -12.87
C HIS A 92 -17.08 -0.63 -11.39
N SER A 93 -16.47 -1.41 -10.49
CA SER A 93 -16.16 -0.97 -9.14
C SER A 93 -14.76 -0.35 -9.08
N ILE A 94 -14.59 0.57 -8.13
CA ILE A 94 -13.32 1.16 -7.77
C ILE A 94 -13.11 0.93 -6.28
N ASN A 95 -11.98 0.33 -5.92
CA ASN A 95 -11.58 0.09 -4.55
C ASN A 95 -10.31 0.87 -4.25
N TYR A 96 -10.19 1.31 -3.00
CA TYR A 96 -9.07 2.09 -2.51
C TYR A 96 -8.49 1.41 -1.29
N SER A 97 -7.21 1.12 -1.33
CA SER A 97 -6.48 0.58 -0.20
C SER A 97 -5.14 1.26 -0.05
N ILE A 98 -4.67 1.33 1.17
CA ILE A 98 -3.32 1.78 1.49
C ILE A 98 -2.45 0.55 1.55
N ASN A 99 -1.40 0.52 0.75
CA ASN A 99 -0.44 -0.57 0.71
C ASN A 99 0.90 -0.07 1.25
N VAL A 100 1.42 -0.80 2.22
CA VAL A 100 2.61 -0.44 2.98
C VAL A 100 3.56 -1.62 2.99
N GLY A 101 4.79 -1.36 2.56
CA GLY A 101 5.88 -2.31 2.69
C GLY A 101 6.84 -1.85 3.76
N TYR A 102 7.23 -2.76 4.65
CA TYR A 102 8.13 -2.42 5.74
C TYR A 102 9.02 -3.60 6.14
N GLU A 103 10.15 -3.26 6.75
CA GLU A 103 11.10 -4.20 7.34
C GLU A 103 11.42 -3.84 8.79
N ASP A 104 11.85 -4.83 9.57
CA ASP A 104 12.36 -4.61 10.91
C ASP A 104 13.70 -3.87 10.87
N ALA A 105 13.80 -2.78 11.65
CA ALA A 105 15.00 -1.95 11.67
C ALA A 105 16.27 -2.64 12.21
N LYS A 106 16.14 -3.80 12.85
CA LYS A 106 17.26 -4.59 13.40
C LYS A 106 17.46 -5.91 12.67
N ASN A 107 16.52 -6.34 11.83
CA ASN A 107 16.61 -7.57 11.08
C ASN A 107 15.89 -7.44 9.73
N PRO A 108 16.59 -7.13 8.62
CA PRO A 108 15.95 -6.98 7.31
C PRO A 108 15.32 -8.28 6.78
N PHE A 109 15.60 -9.44 7.37
CA PHE A 109 14.89 -10.69 7.04
C PHE A 109 13.51 -10.81 7.72
N MET A 110 13.10 -9.83 8.53
CA MET A 110 11.75 -9.65 9.03
C MET A 110 11.10 -8.53 8.22
N GLU A 111 10.43 -8.89 7.14
CA GLU A 111 9.79 -7.95 6.21
C GLU A 111 8.34 -8.36 5.93
N ASN A 112 7.50 -7.36 5.66
CA ASN A 112 6.16 -7.59 5.14
C ASN A 112 5.82 -6.52 4.10
N PHE A 113 5.56 -6.95 2.86
CA PHE A 113 5.19 -6.10 1.73
C PHE A 113 3.69 -6.20 1.37
N ASP A 114 2.94 -7.04 2.10
CA ASP A 114 1.52 -7.31 1.88
C ASP A 114 0.65 -6.68 2.99
N CYS A 115 1.13 -5.62 3.66
CA CYS A 115 0.30 -4.87 4.60
C CYS A 115 -0.61 -3.93 3.83
N GLU A 116 -1.88 -4.33 3.69
CA GLU A 116 -2.91 -3.59 2.99
C GLU A 116 -4.13 -3.37 3.87
N PHE A 117 -4.73 -2.18 3.81
CA PHE A 117 -6.01 -1.90 4.45
C PHE A 117 -6.87 -0.97 3.60
N ASP A 118 -8.17 -1.24 3.59
CA ASP A 118 -9.14 -0.46 2.83
C ASP A 118 -9.36 0.93 3.44
N ILE A 119 -9.59 1.91 2.58
CA ILE A 119 -10.01 3.26 2.97
C ILE A 119 -11.18 3.72 2.11
N ASP A 120 -12.04 4.57 2.66
CA ASP A 120 -13.15 5.15 1.91
C ASP A 120 -12.74 6.48 1.27
N LEU A 121 -12.60 6.47 -0.06
CA LEU A 121 -12.37 7.67 -0.88
C LEU A 121 -13.52 7.95 -1.84
N SER A 122 -14.72 7.44 -1.57
CA SER A 122 -15.89 7.60 -2.43
C SER A 122 -16.19 9.08 -2.76
N LYS A 123 -15.92 10.00 -1.81
CA LYS A 123 -16.08 11.44 -2.02
C LYS A 123 -15.10 12.04 -3.05
N TYR A 124 -13.97 11.40 -3.31
CA TYR A 124 -12.93 11.83 -4.25
C TYR A 124 -12.96 11.05 -5.56
N GLU A 125 -13.87 10.07 -5.70
CA GLU A 125 -13.92 9.17 -6.84
C GLU A 125 -13.91 9.88 -8.22
N PRO A 126 -14.69 10.95 -8.47
CA PRO A 126 -14.66 11.63 -9.76
C PRO A 126 -13.28 12.21 -10.11
N GLU A 127 -12.58 12.76 -9.13
CA GLU A 127 -11.24 13.37 -9.30
C GLU A 127 -10.18 12.29 -9.53
N ILE A 128 -10.27 11.18 -8.80
CA ILE A 128 -9.40 10.02 -8.95
C ILE A 128 -9.58 9.42 -10.35
N LYS A 129 -10.82 9.13 -10.76
CA LYS A 129 -11.11 8.60 -12.11
C LYS A 129 -10.60 9.51 -13.21
N LYS A 130 -10.84 10.82 -13.10
CA LYS A 130 -10.36 11.80 -14.09
C LYS A 130 -8.83 11.78 -14.21
N THR A 131 -8.13 11.68 -13.09
CA THR A 131 -6.66 11.65 -13.07
C THR A 131 -6.12 10.37 -13.67
N ILE A 132 -6.68 9.21 -13.30
CA ILE A 132 -6.28 7.92 -13.88
C ILE A 132 -6.53 7.91 -15.39
N LEU A 133 -7.70 8.34 -15.86
CA LEU A 133 -8.00 8.42 -17.30
C LEU A 133 -7.02 9.33 -18.03
N LYS A 134 -6.71 10.50 -17.48
CA LYS A 134 -5.72 11.41 -18.07
C LYS A 134 -4.35 10.74 -18.21
N ILE A 135 -3.90 10.03 -17.17
CA ILE A 135 -2.61 9.34 -17.20
C ILE A 135 -2.61 8.21 -18.24
N LEU A 136 -3.69 7.44 -18.32
CA LEU A 136 -3.82 6.38 -19.31
C LEU A 136 -3.75 6.96 -20.73
N ILE A 137 -4.43 8.08 -20.97
CA ILE A 137 -4.35 8.81 -22.24
C ILE A 137 -2.91 9.28 -22.48
N ASP A 138 -2.36 10.11 -21.60
CA ASP A 138 -1.05 10.76 -21.77
C ASP A 138 0.12 9.75 -21.91
N LYS A 139 0.01 8.55 -21.32
CA LYS A 139 1.06 7.53 -21.38
C LYS A 139 0.93 6.57 -22.57
N PHE A 140 -0.29 6.27 -23.02
CA PHE A 140 -0.52 5.14 -23.93
C PHE A 140 -1.19 5.51 -25.26
N PHE A 141 -1.73 6.73 -25.40
CA PHE A 141 -2.47 7.18 -26.59
C PHE A 141 -1.92 8.51 -27.13
#